data_AF-A3IYA3-F1
#
_entry.id   AF-A3IYA3-F1
#
_cell.length_a   1.000
_cell.length_b   1.000
_cell.length_c   1.000
_cell.angle_alpha   90.00
_cell.angle_beta   90.00
_cell.angle_gamma   90.00
#
_symmetry.space_group_name_H-M   'P 1'
#
loop_
_entity.id
_entity.type
_entity.pdbx_description
1 polymer ?
#
loop_
_entity_poly.entity_id
_entity_poly.type
_entity_poly.pdbx_seq_one_letter_code
_entity_poly.pdbx_strand_id
1 'polypeptide(L)'
;MSKKLIFQGTITYLTDHWYAKLIFPLVEVKKLLQTIYEFLLHLIWSELIYGKKLENELDSLIAFCIFCILSLLGYYFRDYIQIIIIIFFIIWYLDCWLAKHQYFQKNRKIDICIYEINKNKIICCLSLPNTKTQSIFASFFPEEVNHISIVKSSLRGGAFQEVLDEVWQIEINLCNGKHFVIDENILTHKSLLTAKKLANYFDSDIIFSHSQGANSYVEQELQPIFLYHLVNQNLEGVRYQINSRKVHIYTQWQWSNTWSFIKKLFEKAGFFLFIIVMSGFMIKFGGLLHKIISIIRGKDDIIYLSSPFQWFLPNWHWRNILELVLVLGIFIYQGWQLSRVKHIYITPYYLKFFIDNKMIDKIKTSDIEASFVINNSQPEVLIIGKNKVLTITNFEQEKLAKLFWAYLDEAINSYQKKQPKQLSNESSEEKE
;
A
#
# COMPACT_ATOMS: atom_id res chain seq x y z
N MET A 1 -42.08 -6.31 -15.98
CA MET A 1 -41.42 -5.48 -14.94
C MET A 1 -40.38 -4.62 -15.63
N SER A 2 -40.51 -3.30 -15.56
CA SER A 2 -39.50 -2.39 -16.12
C SER A 2 -38.27 -2.37 -15.22
N LYS A 3 -37.12 -2.78 -15.75
CA LYS A 3 -35.82 -2.64 -15.11
C LYS A 3 -35.15 -1.40 -15.67
N LYS A 4 -34.76 -0.45 -14.83
CA LYS A 4 -33.96 0.71 -15.25
C LYS A 4 -32.53 0.51 -14.79
N LEU A 5 -31.57 0.59 -15.70
CA LEU A 5 -30.15 0.54 -15.36
C LEU A 5 -29.77 1.86 -14.67
N ILE A 6 -29.25 1.78 -13.45
CA ILE A 6 -28.76 2.93 -12.68
C ILE A 6 -27.27 3.10 -12.92
N PHE A 7 -26.52 2.00 -12.82
CA PHE A 7 -25.08 2.01 -12.85
C PHE A 7 -24.53 0.71 -13.44
N GLN A 8 -23.39 0.83 -14.12
CA GLN A 8 -22.58 -0.28 -14.58
C GLN A 8 -21.13 -0.02 -14.20
N GLY A 9 -20.57 -0.90 -13.38
CA GLY A 9 -19.18 -0.88 -12.93
C GLY A 9 -18.47 -2.18 -13.25
N THR A 10 -17.19 -2.24 -12.92
CA THR A 10 -16.40 -3.46 -13.11
C THR A 10 -15.57 -3.77 -11.88
N ILE A 11 -15.61 -5.02 -11.44
CA ILE A 11 -14.68 -5.56 -10.43
C ILE A 11 -13.81 -6.62 -11.07
N THR A 12 -12.64 -6.87 -10.51
CA THR A 12 -11.69 -7.80 -11.12
C THR A 12 -11.95 -9.23 -10.65
N TYR A 13 -11.96 -10.17 -11.59
CA TYR A 13 -12.07 -11.59 -11.32
C TYR A 13 -10.67 -12.23 -11.24
N LEU A 14 -10.22 -12.51 -10.02
CA LEU A 14 -9.01 -13.28 -9.79
C LEU A 14 -9.34 -14.77 -9.97
N THR A 15 -8.96 -15.33 -11.12
CA THR A 15 -9.02 -16.78 -11.35
C THR A 15 -7.67 -17.42 -11.13
N ASP A 16 -7.66 -18.57 -10.46
CA ASP A 16 -6.48 -19.42 -10.34
C ASP A 16 -5.93 -19.78 -11.73
N HIS A 17 -4.66 -19.45 -11.94
CA HIS A 17 -4.01 -19.72 -13.23
C HIS A 17 -3.62 -21.20 -13.33
N TRP A 18 -3.63 -21.75 -14.55
CA TRP A 18 -3.19 -23.13 -14.79
C TRP A 18 -1.73 -23.36 -14.30
N TYR A 19 -0.87 -22.37 -14.49
CA TYR A 19 0.54 -22.44 -14.08
C TYR A 19 0.74 -22.23 -12.57
N ALA A 20 -0.26 -21.71 -11.85
CA ALA A 20 -0.19 -21.57 -10.39
C ALA A 20 -0.03 -22.95 -9.71
N LYS A 21 -0.63 -24.00 -10.29
CA LYS A 21 -0.44 -25.39 -9.82
C LYS A 21 1.00 -25.88 -10.02
N LEU A 22 1.67 -25.45 -11.09
CA LEU A 22 3.05 -25.85 -11.40
C LEU A 22 4.04 -25.22 -10.41
N ILE A 23 3.83 -23.93 -10.09
CA ILE A 23 4.73 -23.19 -9.19
C ILE A 23 4.32 -23.28 -7.71
N PHE A 24 3.25 -23.99 -7.37
CA PHE A 24 2.74 -24.12 -6.01
C PHE A 24 3.79 -24.55 -4.97
N PRO A 25 4.66 -25.55 -5.23
CA PRO A 25 5.71 -25.90 -4.27
C PRO A 25 6.66 -24.73 -3.96
N LEU A 26 6.99 -23.91 -4.96
CA LEU A 26 7.84 -22.72 -4.78
C LEU A 26 7.11 -21.64 -3.99
N VAL A 27 5.79 -21.50 -4.18
CA VAL A 27 4.95 -20.57 -3.40
C VAL A 27 4.98 -20.95 -1.91
N GLU A 28 4.83 -22.22 -1.58
CA GLU A 28 4.87 -22.69 -0.19
C GLU A 28 6.25 -22.49 0.45
N VAL A 29 7.34 -22.75 -0.29
CA VAL A 29 8.71 -22.46 0.19
C VAL A 29 8.88 -20.95 0.44
N LYS A 30 8.39 -20.09 -0.45
CA LYS A 30 8.45 -18.63 -0.25
C LYS A 30 7.67 -18.23 1.00
N LYS A 31 6.44 -18.72 1.20
CA LYS A 31 5.63 -18.42 2.38
C LYS A 31 6.37 -18.80 3.66
N LEU A 32 6.97 -19.99 3.70
CA LEU A 32 7.75 -20.43 4.85
C LEU A 32 8.95 -19.50 5.12
N LEU A 33 9.72 -19.14 4.09
CA LEU A 33 10.83 -18.20 4.23
C LEU A 33 10.37 -16.80 4.65
N GLN A 34 9.24 -16.33 4.12
CA GLN A 34 8.63 -15.05 4.48
C GLN A 34 8.19 -15.04 5.95
N THR A 35 7.54 -16.11 6.43
CA THR A 35 7.15 -16.25 7.83
C THR A 35 8.36 -16.23 8.75
N ILE A 36 9.44 -16.94 8.38
CA ILE A 36 10.70 -16.92 9.15
C ILE A 36 11.30 -15.51 9.14
N TYR A 37 11.31 -14.84 7.99
CA TYR A 37 11.80 -13.47 7.87
C TYR A 37 11.00 -12.49 8.73
N GLU A 38 9.67 -12.52 8.65
CA GLU A 38 8.77 -11.66 9.43
C GLU A 38 8.90 -11.92 10.94
N PHE A 39 9.02 -13.19 11.33
CA PHE A 39 9.28 -13.59 12.71
C PHE A 39 10.61 -13.03 13.22
N LEU A 40 11.71 -13.21 12.46
CA LEU A 40 13.02 -12.68 12.84
C LEU A 40 13.05 -11.15 12.84
N LEU A 41 12.41 -10.52 11.85
CA LEU A 41 12.26 -9.06 11.80
C LEU A 41 11.52 -8.58 13.04
N HIS A 42 10.41 -9.25 13.41
CA HIS A 42 9.67 -8.95 14.62
C HIS A 42 10.53 -9.11 15.88
N LEU A 43 11.32 -10.18 16.00
CA LEU A 43 12.24 -10.40 17.12
C LEU A 43 13.34 -9.33 17.21
N ILE A 44 14.00 -9.04 16.10
CA ILE A 44 15.03 -7.99 16.03
C ILE A 44 14.44 -6.68 16.52
N TRP A 45 13.25 -6.31 16.06
CA TRP A 45 12.59 -5.08 16.47
C TRP A 45 12.04 -5.13 17.90
N SER A 46 11.52 -6.26 18.36
CA SER A 46 10.98 -6.42 19.71
C SER A 46 12.08 -6.46 20.77
N GLU A 47 13.23 -7.08 20.48
CA GLU A 47 14.40 -7.08 21.34
C GLU A 47 15.13 -5.73 21.34
N LEU A 48 15.35 -5.12 20.16
CA LEU A 48 16.04 -3.81 20.07
C LEU A 48 15.26 -2.65 20.69
N ILE A 49 13.93 -2.66 20.57
CA ILE A 49 13.10 -1.51 20.99
C ILE A 49 12.40 -1.78 22.33
N TYR A 50 11.93 -3.00 22.56
CA TYR A 50 11.06 -3.30 23.71
C TYR A 50 11.69 -4.26 24.73
N GLY A 51 12.89 -4.80 24.47
CA GLY A 51 13.62 -5.66 25.40
C GLY A 51 12.90 -6.96 25.77
N LYS A 52 11.93 -7.42 24.94
CA LYS A 52 11.13 -8.61 25.24
C LYS A 52 11.81 -9.87 24.69
N LYS A 53 12.09 -10.83 25.58
CA LYS A 53 12.59 -12.16 25.20
C LYS A 53 11.44 -13.12 24.90
N LEU A 54 11.69 -14.08 24.02
CA LEU A 54 10.78 -15.18 23.70
C LEU A 54 10.45 -16.03 24.94
N GLU A 55 9.17 -16.34 25.12
CA GLU A 55 8.66 -17.09 26.27
C GLU A 55 8.59 -18.61 26.04
N ASN A 56 8.75 -19.11 24.80
CA ASN A 56 8.48 -20.52 24.47
C ASN A 56 9.71 -21.29 23.93
N GLU A 57 10.29 -22.14 24.79
CA GLU A 57 11.53 -22.90 24.51
C GLU A 57 11.31 -24.08 23.54
N LEU A 58 10.11 -24.68 23.55
CA LEU A 58 9.78 -25.86 22.74
C LEU A 58 9.73 -25.55 21.24
N ASP A 59 9.07 -24.45 20.87
CA ASP A 59 9.01 -23.98 19.48
C ASP A 59 10.39 -23.60 18.95
N SER A 60 11.23 -23.04 19.83
CA SER A 60 12.62 -22.68 19.52
C SER A 60 13.47 -23.92 19.22
N LEU A 61 13.27 -25.02 19.96
CA LEU A 61 13.98 -26.28 19.74
C LEU A 61 13.56 -26.96 18.43
N ILE A 62 12.26 -26.96 18.12
CA ILE A 62 11.74 -27.50 16.85
C ILE A 62 12.31 -26.70 15.66
N ALA A 63 12.26 -25.37 15.74
CA ALA A 63 12.83 -24.49 14.72
C ALA A 63 14.33 -24.72 14.53
N PHE A 64 15.09 -24.92 15.62
CA PHE A 64 16.52 -25.22 15.57
C PHE A 64 16.83 -26.55 14.86
N CYS A 65 16.06 -27.60 15.11
CA CYS A 65 16.21 -28.89 14.42
C CYS A 65 15.96 -28.76 12.91
N ILE A 66 14.88 -28.08 12.52
CA ILE A 66 14.56 -27.80 11.11
C ILE A 66 15.69 -26.99 10.46
N PHE A 67 16.18 -25.97 11.15
CA PHE A 67 17.28 -25.14 10.68
C PHE A 67 18.58 -25.93 10.46
N CYS A 68 18.90 -26.87 11.35
CA CYS A 68 20.05 -27.78 11.18
C CYS A 68 19.93 -28.63 9.91
N ILE A 69 18.75 -29.21 9.66
CA ILE A 69 18.48 -30.03 8.46
C ILE A 69 18.60 -29.18 7.20
N LEU A 70 17.97 -28.00 7.18
CA LEU A 70 18.02 -27.09 6.03
C LEU A 70 19.44 -26.58 5.78
N SER A 71 20.23 -26.36 6.83
CA SER A 71 21.63 -25.95 6.70
C SER A 71 22.49 -27.06 6.10
N LEU A 72 22.31 -28.32 6.53
CA LEU A 72 22.95 -29.48 5.91
C LEU A 72 22.58 -29.59 4.42
N LEU A 73 21.30 -29.46 4.08
CA LEU A 73 20.86 -29.43 2.68
C LEU A 73 21.53 -28.29 1.92
N GLY A 74 21.57 -27.09 2.49
CA GLY A 74 22.22 -25.94 1.88
C GLY A 74 23.71 -26.18 1.59
N TYR A 75 24.42 -26.84 2.51
CA TYR A 75 25.81 -27.23 2.30
C TYR A 75 25.99 -28.22 1.13
N TYR A 76 25.14 -29.25 1.03
CA TYR A 76 25.21 -30.22 -0.07
C TYR A 76 24.83 -29.62 -1.42
N PHE A 77 23.92 -28.63 -1.44
CA PHE A 77 23.48 -27.94 -2.65
C PHE A 77 24.21 -26.62 -2.92
N ARG A 78 25.34 -26.35 -2.26
CA ARG A 78 26.05 -25.06 -2.33
C ARG A 78 26.32 -24.55 -3.75
N ASP A 79 26.62 -25.46 -4.68
CA ASP A 79 26.95 -25.12 -6.07
C ASP A 79 25.69 -24.78 -6.91
N TYR A 80 24.51 -25.18 -6.43
CA TYR A 80 23.22 -24.99 -7.10
C TYR A 80 22.36 -23.90 -6.46
N ILE A 81 22.63 -23.50 -5.21
CA ILE A 81 21.83 -22.49 -4.48
C ILE A 81 21.62 -21.21 -5.29
N GLN A 82 22.68 -20.68 -5.92
CA GLN A 82 22.57 -19.46 -6.74
C GLN A 82 21.66 -19.67 -7.96
N ILE A 83 21.77 -20.81 -8.63
CA ILE A 83 20.93 -21.14 -9.80
C ILE A 83 19.47 -21.26 -9.35
N ILE A 84 19.22 -21.90 -8.21
CA ILE A 84 17.89 -22.03 -7.61
C ILE A 84 17.31 -20.65 -7.29
N ILE A 85 18.09 -19.76 -6.68
CA ILE A 85 17.69 -18.38 -6.37
C ILE A 85 17.35 -17.61 -7.65
N ILE A 86 18.22 -17.64 -8.67
CA ILE A 86 18.00 -16.93 -9.94
C ILE A 86 16.73 -17.44 -10.65
N ILE A 87 16.56 -18.77 -10.74
CA ILE A 87 15.36 -19.36 -11.35
C ILE A 87 14.12 -18.95 -10.57
N PHE A 88 14.18 -18.97 -9.24
CA PHE A 88 13.08 -18.53 -8.39
C PHE A 88 12.71 -17.06 -8.68
N PHE A 89 13.69 -16.17 -8.78
CA PHE A 89 13.48 -14.76 -9.13
C PHE A 89 12.82 -14.59 -10.51
N ILE A 90 13.29 -15.33 -11.51
CA ILE A 90 12.72 -15.29 -12.86
C ILE A 90 11.26 -15.74 -12.83
N ILE A 91 10.97 -16.87 -12.17
CA ILE A 91 9.60 -17.39 -12.04
C ILE A 91 8.71 -16.39 -11.30
N TRP A 92 9.18 -15.83 -10.19
CA TRP A 92 8.46 -14.83 -9.39
C TRP A 92 8.17 -13.56 -10.19
N TYR A 93 9.16 -13.02 -10.92
CA TYR A 93 8.97 -11.85 -11.76
C TYR A 93 7.99 -12.11 -12.90
N LEU A 94 8.08 -13.27 -13.55
CA LEU A 94 7.16 -13.67 -14.61
C LEU A 94 5.72 -13.83 -14.08
N ASP A 95 5.52 -14.43 -12.90
CA ASP A 95 4.21 -14.52 -12.24
C ASP A 95 3.62 -13.12 -12.01
N CYS A 96 4.40 -12.20 -11.41
CA CYS A 96 3.98 -10.82 -11.18
C CYS A 96 3.62 -10.09 -12.47
N TRP A 97 4.47 -10.21 -13.50
CA TRP A 97 4.25 -9.56 -14.80
C TRP A 97 3.01 -10.10 -15.51
N LEU A 98 2.84 -11.43 -15.55
CA LEU A 98 1.68 -12.08 -16.15
C LEU A 98 0.39 -11.71 -15.40
N ALA A 99 0.41 -11.74 -14.07
CA ALA A 99 -0.73 -11.38 -13.25
C ALA A 99 -1.13 -9.91 -13.45
N LYS A 100 -0.15 -8.99 -13.47
CA LYS A 100 -0.39 -7.56 -13.72
C LYS A 100 -0.94 -7.30 -15.12
N HIS A 101 -0.38 -7.93 -16.14
CA HIS A 101 -0.87 -7.79 -17.51
C HIS A 101 -2.31 -8.30 -17.65
N GLN A 102 -2.62 -9.44 -17.02
CA GLN A 102 -3.96 -10.04 -17.06
C GLN A 102 -4.99 -9.21 -16.28
N TYR A 103 -4.59 -8.54 -15.20
CA TYR A 103 -5.46 -7.61 -14.47
C TYR A 103 -5.97 -6.48 -15.36
N PHE A 104 -5.11 -5.89 -16.19
CA PHE A 104 -5.50 -4.78 -17.08
C PHE A 104 -6.23 -5.24 -18.35
N GLN A 105 -6.37 -6.53 -18.59
CA GLN A 105 -7.16 -7.05 -19.70
C GLN A 105 -8.64 -7.13 -19.36
N LYS A 106 -9.49 -6.65 -20.28
CA LYS A 106 -10.96 -6.65 -20.12
C LYS A 106 -11.56 -8.03 -19.86
N ASN A 107 -10.94 -9.09 -20.35
CA ASN A 107 -11.48 -10.46 -20.33
C ASN A 107 -11.53 -11.10 -18.93
N ARG A 108 -11.03 -10.42 -17.89
CA ARG A 108 -11.05 -10.88 -16.49
C ARG A 108 -11.76 -9.91 -15.55
N LYS A 109 -12.67 -9.10 -16.09
CA LYS A 109 -13.53 -8.22 -15.31
C LYS A 109 -14.93 -8.80 -15.18
N ILE A 110 -15.48 -8.75 -13.97
CA ILE A 110 -16.89 -9.00 -13.71
C ILE A 110 -17.61 -7.67 -13.91
N ASP A 111 -18.61 -7.67 -14.78
CA ASP A 111 -19.50 -6.52 -14.90
C ASP A 111 -20.50 -6.56 -13.75
N ILE A 112 -20.59 -5.45 -13.02
CA ILE A 112 -21.60 -5.23 -11.99
C ILE A 112 -22.63 -4.25 -12.53
N CYS A 113 -23.89 -4.67 -12.55
CA CYS A 113 -25.00 -3.83 -12.97
C CYS A 113 -25.95 -3.62 -11.80
N ILE A 114 -26.32 -2.36 -11.55
CA ILE A 114 -27.32 -1.99 -10.55
C ILE A 114 -28.59 -1.58 -11.30
N TYR A 115 -29.70 -2.25 -11.00
CA TYR A 115 -31.00 -1.95 -11.59
C TYR A 115 -32.02 -1.52 -10.54
N GLU A 116 -32.87 -0.59 -10.92
CA GLU A 116 -34.09 -0.24 -10.22
C GLU A 116 -35.25 -1.09 -10.74
N ILE A 117 -36.01 -1.70 -9.83
CA ILE A 117 -37.24 -2.44 -10.11
C ILE A 117 -38.40 -1.73 -9.40
N ASN A 118 -39.40 -1.31 -10.17
CA ASN A 118 -40.65 -0.76 -9.68
C ASN A 118 -40.48 0.39 -8.67
N LYS A 119 -39.44 1.22 -8.83
CA LYS A 119 -39.09 2.41 -8.02
C LYS A 119 -38.74 2.20 -6.54
N ASN A 120 -38.94 0.99 -6.01
CA ASN A 120 -38.76 0.74 -4.58
C ASN A 120 -37.71 -0.33 -4.31
N LYS A 121 -37.16 -1.00 -5.33
CA LYS A 121 -36.22 -2.09 -5.11
C LYS A 121 -35.01 -1.98 -6.01
N ILE A 122 -33.84 -2.06 -5.40
CA ILE A 122 -32.57 -2.15 -6.09
C ILE A 122 -32.16 -3.61 -6.16
N ILE A 123 -31.67 -4.02 -7.33
CA ILE A 123 -31.00 -5.30 -7.50
C ILE A 123 -29.60 -5.07 -8.05
N CYS A 124 -28.63 -5.75 -7.46
CA CYS A 124 -27.26 -5.79 -7.96
C CYS A 124 -27.02 -7.14 -8.62
N CYS A 125 -26.66 -7.09 -9.90
CA CYS A 125 -26.34 -8.23 -10.71
C CYS A 125 -24.84 -8.26 -10.99
N LEU A 126 -24.26 -9.46 -10.99
CA LEU A 126 -22.92 -9.69 -11.49
C LEU A 126 -22.96 -10.59 -12.73
N SER A 127 -22.09 -10.32 -13.70
CA SER A 127 -21.91 -11.14 -14.89
C SER A 127 -20.47 -11.65 -14.92
N LEU A 128 -20.29 -12.97 -14.80
CA LEU A 128 -18.96 -13.57 -14.87
C LEU A 128 -18.41 -13.48 -16.30
N PRO A 129 -17.08 -13.34 -16.46
CA PRO A 129 -16.45 -13.34 -17.76
C PRO A 129 -16.83 -14.61 -18.56
N ASN A 130 -17.11 -14.45 -19.86
CA ASN A 130 -17.48 -15.54 -20.77
C ASN A 130 -18.79 -16.28 -20.42
N THR A 131 -19.63 -15.72 -19.53
CA THR A 131 -20.98 -16.23 -19.27
C THR A 131 -22.02 -15.20 -19.70
N LYS A 132 -23.14 -15.66 -20.26
CA LYS A 132 -24.30 -14.79 -20.58
C LYS A 132 -25.26 -14.64 -19.38
N THR A 133 -24.99 -15.34 -18.28
CA THR A 133 -25.85 -15.41 -17.11
C THR A 133 -25.50 -14.32 -16.12
N GLN A 134 -26.45 -13.42 -15.87
CA GLN A 134 -26.37 -12.48 -14.76
C GLN A 134 -26.97 -13.13 -13.51
N SER A 135 -26.21 -13.14 -12.41
CA SER A 135 -26.72 -13.58 -11.12
C SER A 135 -26.99 -12.36 -10.22
N ILE A 136 -28.15 -12.35 -9.57
CA ILE A 136 -28.45 -11.36 -8.54
C ILE A 136 -27.70 -11.77 -7.29
N PHE A 137 -26.80 -10.91 -6.81
CA PHE A 137 -26.04 -11.17 -5.59
C PHE A 137 -26.52 -10.33 -4.40
N ALA A 138 -27.21 -9.21 -4.67
CA ALA A 138 -27.80 -8.38 -3.62
C ALA A 138 -29.13 -7.76 -4.07
N SER A 139 -30.02 -7.53 -3.12
CA SER A 139 -31.21 -6.71 -3.31
C SER A 139 -31.58 -5.97 -2.03
N PHE A 140 -31.90 -4.69 -2.16
CA PHE A 140 -32.18 -3.80 -1.03
C PHE A 140 -33.14 -2.68 -1.46
N PHE A 141 -33.68 -1.96 -0.49
CA PHE A 141 -34.45 -0.73 -0.73
C PHE A 141 -33.50 0.47 -0.83
N PRO A 142 -33.79 1.49 -1.67
CA PRO A 142 -32.93 2.68 -1.78
C PRO A 142 -32.63 3.34 -0.42
N GLU A 143 -33.62 3.36 0.47
CA GLU A 143 -33.54 3.97 1.81
C GLU A 143 -32.65 3.18 2.79
N GLU A 144 -32.28 1.93 2.44
CA GLU A 144 -31.34 1.13 3.23
C GLU A 144 -29.88 1.54 2.98
N VAL A 145 -29.61 2.37 1.96
CA VAL A 145 -28.26 2.87 1.68
C VAL A 145 -27.89 3.92 2.72
N ASN A 146 -26.87 3.62 3.52
CA ASN A 146 -26.34 4.53 4.53
C ASN A 146 -25.38 5.55 3.89
N HIS A 147 -24.35 5.05 3.20
CA HIS A 147 -23.37 5.88 2.51
C HIS A 147 -22.67 5.09 1.39
N ILE A 148 -22.02 5.82 0.49
CA ILE A 148 -21.11 5.27 -0.53
C ILE A 148 -19.68 5.40 -0.01
N SER A 149 -18.96 4.29 0.10
CA SER A 149 -17.56 4.34 0.51
C SER A 149 -16.61 4.29 -0.68
N ILE A 150 -15.46 4.96 -0.52
CA ILE A 150 -14.32 4.84 -1.41
C ILE A 150 -13.16 4.27 -0.60
N VAL A 151 -12.80 3.03 -0.90
CA VAL A 151 -11.80 2.25 -0.17
C VAL A 151 -10.54 2.09 -1.02
N LYS A 152 -9.37 2.35 -0.45
CA LYS A 152 -8.10 2.03 -1.10
C LYS A 152 -7.67 0.62 -0.72
N SER A 153 -7.58 -0.27 -1.70
CA SER A 153 -7.27 -1.68 -1.47
C SER A 153 -6.03 -2.12 -2.26
N SER A 154 -5.22 -2.99 -1.67
CA SER A 154 -4.08 -3.60 -2.35
C SER A 154 -4.58 -4.69 -3.29
N LEU A 155 -4.32 -4.54 -4.58
CA LEU A 155 -4.59 -5.57 -5.54
C LEU A 155 -3.54 -6.67 -5.41
N ARG A 156 -3.95 -7.84 -4.93
CA ARG A 156 -3.09 -9.02 -4.87
C ARG A 156 -3.38 -9.97 -6.03
N GLY A 157 -2.35 -10.57 -6.60
CA GLY A 157 -2.53 -11.58 -7.64
C GLY A 157 -1.29 -12.38 -7.95
N GLY A 158 -1.42 -13.27 -8.93
CA GLY A 158 -0.43 -14.31 -9.21
C GLY A 158 -0.48 -15.44 -8.18
N ALA A 159 0.28 -16.50 -8.41
CA ALA A 159 0.36 -17.61 -7.47
C ALA A 159 1.04 -17.20 -6.16
N PHE A 160 1.97 -16.24 -6.22
CA PHE A 160 2.66 -15.72 -5.04
C PHE A 160 1.85 -14.71 -4.22
N GLN A 161 0.63 -14.35 -4.66
CA GLN A 161 -0.27 -13.40 -3.99
C GLN A 161 0.39 -12.05 -3.69
N GLU A 162 1.22 -11.58 -4.63
CA GLU A 162 1.95 -10.33 -4.50
C GLU A 162 1.06 -9.12 -4.73
N VAL A 163 1.40 -8.00 -4.09
CA VAL A 163 0.74 -6.72 -4.35
C VAL A 163 1.16 -6.22 -5.73
N LEU A 164 0.23 -6.30 -6.70
CA LEU A 164 0.44 -5.92 -8.10
C LEU A 164 0.26 -4.42 -8.33
N ASP A 165 -0.71 -3.83 -7.62
CA ASP A 165 -1.05 -2.40 -7.67
C ASP A 165 -1.94 -2.01 -6.48
N GLU A 166 -2.30 -0.74 -6.41
CA GLU A 166 -3.33 -0.24 -5.50
C GLU A 166 -4.52 0.32 -6.27
N VAL A 167 -5.73 -0.01 -5.83
CA VAL A 167 -6.97 0.36 -6.50
C VAL A 167 -7.95 1.01 -5.53
N TRP A 168 -8.79 1.88 -6.07
CA TRP A 168 -9.88 2.53 -5.37
C TRP A 168 -11.18 1.78 -5.68
N GLN A 169 -11.63 1.02 -4.69
CA GLN A 169 -12.89 0.30 -4.71
C GLN A 169 -14.01 1.25 -4.27
N ILE A 170 -15.17 1.11 -4.91
CA ILE A 170 -16.37 1.83 -4.53
C ILE A 170 -17.33 0.81 -3.95
N GLU A 171 -17.85 1.09 -2.76
CA GLU A 171 -18.75 0.18 -2.07
C GLU A 171 -20.04 0.89 -1.66
N ILE A 172 -21.15 0.14 -1.70
CA ILE A 172 -22.43 0.58 -1.15
C ILE A 172 -22.53 -0.01 0.26
N ASN A 173 -22.61 0.84 1.28
CA ASN A 173 -22.81 0.44 2.66
C ASN A 173 -24.28 0.58 3.05
N LEU A 174 -24.88 -0.48 3.56
CA LEU A 174 -26.26 -0.49 4.03
C LEU A 174 -26.35 -0.23 5.54
N CYS A 175 -27.50 0.27 6.00
CA CYS A 175 -27.79 0.50 7.42
C CYS A 175 -27.69 -0.77 8.29
N ASN A 176 -27.84 -1.95 7.70
CA ASN A 176 -27.71 -3.24 8.37
C ASN A 176 -26.25 -3.75 8.49
N GLY A 177 -25.26 -2.95 8.08
CA GLY A 177 -23.84 -3.29 8.12
C GLY A 177 -23.33 -4.14 6.95
N LYS A 178 -24.21 -4.55 6.02
CA LYS A 178 -23.77 -5.21 4.78
C LYS A 178 -23.17 -4.18 3.82
N HIS A 179 -22.15 -4.61 3.08
CA HIS A 179 -21.48 -3.80 2.09
C HIS A 179 -21.21 -4.59 0.81
N PHE A 180 -21.17 -3.88 -0.32
CA PHE A 180 -20.97 -4.49 -1.64
C PHE A 180 -20.01 -3.64 -2.48
N VAL A 181 -18.93 -4.25 -2.96
CA VAL A 181 -18.06 -3.64 -3.96
C VAL A 181 -18.75 -3.62 -5.31
N ILE A 182 -18.81 -2.45 -5.95
CA ILE A 182 -19.56 -2.24 -7.19
C ILE A 182 -18.70 -1.75 -8.35
N ASP A 183 -17.52 -1.20 -8.07
CA ASP A 183 -16.57 -0.74 -9.09
C ASP A 183 -15.14 -0.65 -8.54
N GLU A 184 -14.15 -0.77 -9.42
CA GLU A 184 -12.73 -0.66 -9.10
C GLU A 184 -12.00 0.22 -10.12
N ASN A 185 -11.28 1.24 -9.65
CA ASN A 185 -10.48 2.09 -10.52
C ASN A 185 -9.09 2.38 -9.94
N ILE A 186 -8.09 2.50 -10.81
CA ILE A 186 -6.73 2.92 -10.43
C ILE A 186 -6.70 4.41 -10.06
N LEU A 187 -7.50 5.23 -10.76
CA LEU A 187 -7.49 6.68 -10.62
C LEU A 187 -8.56 7.12 -9.62
N THR A 188 -8.12 7.75 -8.52
CA THR A 188 -9.01 8.28 -7.45
C THR A 188 -10.10 9.19 -8.00
N HIS A 189 -9.77 10.04 -8.98
CA HIS A 189 -10.74 10.92 -9.61
C HIS A 189 -11.91 10.18 -10.28
N LYS A 190 -11.64 9.04 -10.94
CA LYS A 190 -12.71 8.23 -11.54
C LYS A 190 -13.60 7.63 -10.47
N SER A 191 -13.03 7.12 -9.39
CA SER A 191 -13.80 6.59 -8.26
C SER A 191 -14.67 7.65 -7.61
N LEU A 192 -14.16 8.87 -7.42
CA LEU A 192 -14.95 9.98 -6.87
C LEU A 192 -16.12 10.36 -7.79
N LEU A 193 -15.91 10.43 -9.11
CA LEU A 193 -17.00 10.72 -10.04
C LEU A 193 -18.09 9.65 -10.02
N THR A 194 -17.70 8.37 -9.95
CA THR A 194 -18.66 7.27 -9.84
C THR A 194 -19.40 7.32 -8.50
N ALA A 195 -18.69 7.56 -7.39
CA ALA A 195 -19.31 7.71 -6.07
C ALA A 195 -20.29 8.89 -6.04
N LYS A 196 -19.93 10.06 -6.59
CA LYS A 196 -20.83 11.23 -6.72
C LYS A 196 -22.11 10.89 -7.49
N LYS A 197 -22.02 10.11 -8.58
CA LYS A 197 -23.22 9.68 -9.33
C LYS A 197 -24.15 8.81 -8.51
N LEU A 198 -23.60 7.89 -7.72
CA LEU A 198 -24.38 6.95 -6.91
C LEU A 198 -24.94 7.63 -5.66
N ALA A 199 -24.13 8.42 -4.98
CA ALA A 199 -24.52 9.25 -3.84
C ALA A 199 -25.69 10.17 -4.20
N ASN A 200 -25.62 10.85 -5.35
CA ASN A 200 -26.72 11.69 -5.85
C ASN A 200 -27.98 10.89 -6.19
N TYR A 201 -27.86 9.61 -6.57
CA TYR A 201 -29.01 8.77 -6.89
C TYR A 201 -29.69 8.23 -5.62
N PHE A 202 -28.90 7.86 -4.61
CA PHE A 202 -29.38 7.32 -3.34
C PHE A 202 -29.63 8.38 -2.26
N ASP A 203 -29.30 9.64 -2.53
CA ASP A 203 -29.32 10.74 -1.55
C ASP A 203 -28.54 10.39 -0.28
N SER A 204 -27.28 9.97 -0.47
CA SER A 204 -26.42 9.46 0.61
C SER A 204 -25.03 10.11 0.59
N ASP A 205 -24.36 10.09 1.73
CA ASP A 205 -23.02 10.66 1.87
C ASP A 205 -21.95 9.82 1.17
N ILE A 206 -20.79 10.44 0.91
CA ILE A 206 -19.60 9.77 0.39
C ILE A 206 -18.53 9.78 1.47
N ILE A 207 -18.02 8.61 1.84
CA ILE A 207 -17.01 8.48 2.88
C ILE A 207 -15.77 7.78 2.30
N PHE A 208 -14.60 8.40 2.43
CA PHE A 208 -13.34 7.71 2.16
C PHE A 208 -12.97 6.87 3.38
N SER A 209 -12.74 5.56 3.21
CA SER A 209 -12.36 4.72 4.35
C SER A 209 -10.93 4.98 4.80
N HIS A 210 -10.70 4.79 6.10
CA HIS A 210 -9.46 5.10 6.81
C HIS A 210 -9.01 6.56 6.64
N SER A 211 -9.96 7.47 6.43
CA SER A 211 -9.65 8.88 6.21
C SER A 211 -9.91 9.73 7.44
N GLN A 212 -9.13 10.79 7.56
CA GLN A 212 -9.19 11.74 8.67
C GLN A 212 -9.08 13.18 8.18
N GLY A 213 -9.95 14.05 8.67
CA GLY A 213 -9.99 15.46 8.25
C GLY A 213 -11.09 16.26 8.92
N ALA A 214 -11.52 17.35 8.30
CA ALA A 214 -12.52 18.28 8.84
C ALA A 214 -13.75 18.47 7.92
N ASN A 215 -13.98 17.56 6.97
CA ASN A 215 -15.04 17.64 5.97
C ASN A 215 -15.88 16.36 5.93
N SER A 216 -17.07 16.41 5.32
CA SER A 216 -18.02 15.29 5.28
C SER A 216 -17.53 14.06 4.49
N TYR A 217 -16.43 14.19 3.74
CA TYR A 217 -15.83 13.07 3.03
C TYR A 217 -15.09 12.09 3.95
N VAL A 218 -14.88 12.42 5.22
CA VAL A 218 -14.01 11.64 6.11
C VAL A 218 -14.76 10.67 7.00
N GLU A 219 -14.10 9.56 7.30
CA GLU A 219 -14.62 8.57 8.25
C GLU A 219 -14.48 9.06 9.69
N GLN A 220 -13.39 9.77 10.01
CA GLN A 220 -13.12 10.29 11.36
C GLN A 220 -12.71 11.75 11.32
N GLU A 221 -13.42 12.58 12.09
CA GLU A 221 -13.06 13.98 12.25
C GLU A 221 -11.80 14.14 13.10
N LEU A 222 -10.83 14.93 12.63
CA LEU A 222 -9.61 15.22 13.37
C LEU A 222 -9.89 16.28 14.44
N GLN A 223 -9.75 15.87 15.71
CA GLN A 223 -9.95 16.77 16.83
C GLN A 223 -8.98 17.97 16.80
N PRO A 224 -9.46 19.22 16.93
CA PRO A 224 -8.62 20.42 16.88
C PRO A 224 -7.50 20.43 17.93
N ILE A 225 -7.74 19.83 19.10
CA ILE A 225 -6.77 19.73 20.20
C ILE A 225 -5.55 18.89 19.78
N PHE A 226 -5.77 17.79 19.06
CA PHE A 226 -4.71 16.93 18.55
C PHE A 226 -3.84 17.67 17.52
N LEU A 227 -4.47 18.46 16.64
CA LEU A 227 -3.77 19.31 15.67
C LEU A 227 -2.94 20.41 16.34
N TYR A 228 -3.50 21.06 17.37
CA TYR A 228 -2.79 22.07 18.13
C TYR A 228 -1.53 21.49 18.81
N HIS A 229 -1.65 20.30 19.41
CA HIS A 229 -0.49 19.60 19.98
C HIS A 229 0.53 19.19 18.91
N LEU A 230 0.09 18.72 17.74
CA LEU A 230 0.98 18.36 16.63
C LEU A 230 1.81 19.57 16.14
N VAL A 231 1.17 20.72 15.96
CA VAL A 231 1.84 21.94 15.48
C VAL A 231 2.79 22.49 16.55
N ASN A 232 2.36 22.52 17.81
CA ASN A 232 3.17 23.08 18.92
C ASN A 232 4.31 22.19 19.38
N GLN A 233 4.30 20.89 19.08
CA GLN A 233 5.40 20.00 19.41
C GLN A 233 6.68 20.29 18.61
N ASN A 234 6.72 21.35 17.79
CA ASN A 234 7.83 21.67 16.88
C ASN A 234 8.29 20.40 16.16
N LEU A 235 7.32 19.63 15.65
CA LEU A 235 7.61 18.47 14.84
C LEU A 235 8.29 18.95 13.56
N GLU A 236 9.61 18.97 13.63
CA GLU A 236 10.48 19.17 12.51
C GLU A 236 10.15 18.08 11.46
N GLY A 237 10.25 18.38 10.16
CA GLY A 237 9.94 17.43 9.07
C GLY A 237 8.90 17.92 8.07
N VAL A 238 8.06 18.89 8.44
CA VAL A 238 7.31 19.72 7.49
C VAL A 238 7.59 21.18 7.78
N ARG A 239 8.05 21.92 6.78
CA ARG A 239 8.27 23.36 6.86
C ARG A 239 7.14 24.11 6.19
N TYR A 240 6.77 25.20 6.84
CA TYR A 240 5.70 26.08 6.43
C TYR A 240 6.26 27.50 6.33
N GLN A 241 6.22 28.07 5.12
CA GLN A 241 6.71 29.43 4.85
C GLN A 241 5.58 30.26 4.27
N ILE A 242 5.20 31.32 4.97
CA ILE A 242 4.22 32.29 4.48
C ILE A 242 4.98 33.48 3.89
N ASN A 243 4.69 33.79 2.62
CA ASN A 243 4.94 35.09 2.02
C ASN A 243 3.60 35.79 1.77
N SER A 244 3.63 37.12 1.65
CA SER A 244 2.44 37.96 1.46
C SER A 244 1.50 37.54 0.31
N ARG A 245 2.00 36.79 -0.68
CA ARG A 245 1.24 36.32 -1.86
C ARG A 245 1.24 34.81 -2.06
N LYS A 246 2.04 34.07 -1.29
CA LYS A 246 2.21 32.62 -1.48
C LYS A 246 2.48 31.94 -0.15
N VAL A 247 1.89 30.77 0.03
CA VAL A 247 2.27 29.83 1.09
C VAL A 247 3.06 28.70 0.43
N HIS A 248 4.18 28.33 1.06
CA HIS A 248 5.00 27.20 0.64
C HIS A 248 5.07 26.18 1.77
N ILE A 249 4.64 24.96 1.47
CA ILE A 249 4.67 23.81 2.38
C ILE A 249 5.61 22.80 1.77
N TYR A 250 6.57 22.29 2.52
CA TYR A 250 7.44 21.25 2.04
C TYR A 250 7.90 20.28 3.11
N THR A 251 8.07 19.02 2.72
CA THR A 251 8.65 18.01 3.61
C THR A 251 10.15 18.21 3.72
N GLN A 252 10.74 17.91 4.87
CA GLN A 252 12.19 17.91 5.05
C GLN A 252 12.61 16.57 5.61
N TRP A 253 13.71 16.03 5.08
CA TRP A 253 14.32 14.82 5.61
C TRP A 253 14.84 15.04 7.03
N GLN A 254 14.66 14.03 7.88
CA GLN A 254 15.16 14.04 9.25
C GLN A 254 15.93 12.77 9.60
N TRP A 255 16.82 12.88 10.59
CA TRP A 255 17.48 11.72 11.15
C TRP A 255 16.51 10.76 11.85
N SER A 256 15.47 11.26 12.52
CA SER A 256 14.37 10.44 13.08
C SER A 256 13.65 9.63 11.99
N ASN A 257 13.45 10.24 10.81
CA ASN A 257 12.86 9.57 9.66
C ASN A 257 13.77 8.50 9.08
N THR A 258 15.09 8.59 9.29
CA THR A 258 16.06 7.62 8.79
C THR A 258 15.80 6.23 9.36
N TRP A 259 15.37 6.12 10.61
CA TRP A 259 15.03 4.82 11.20
C TRP A 259 13.74 4.23 10.63
N SER A 260 12.71 5.05 10.48
CA SER A 260 11.46 4.65 9.83
C SER A 260 11.68 4.25 8.37
N PHE A 261 12.55 4.98 7.68
CA PHE A 261 12.99 4.69 6.34
C PHE A 261 13.75 3.37 6.25
N ILE A 262 14.76 3.15 7.10
CA ILE A 262 15.51 1.89 7.17
C ILE A 262 14.53 0.74 7.42
N LYS A 263 13.60 0.89 8.37
CA LYS A 263 12.56 -0.12 8.63
C LYS A 263 11.75 -0.43 7.36
N LYS A 264 11.23 0.58 6.66
CA LYS A 264 10.47 0.39 5.40
C LYS A 264 11.31 -0.23 4.28
N LEU A 265 12.59 0.14 4.20
CA LEU A 265 13.54 -0.38 3.24
C LEU A 265 13.80 -1.88 3.48
N PHE A 266 13.97 -2.29 4.73
CA PHE A 266 14.07 -3.69 5.11
C PHE A 266 12.73 -4.42 4.91
N GLU A 267 11.59 -3.84 5.26
CA GLU A 267 10.28 -4.46 4.96
C GLU A 267 10.09 -4.73 3.46
N LYS A 268 10.48 -3.79 2.59
CA LYS A 268 10.27 -3.90 1.14
C LYS A 268 11.34 -4.68 0.37
N ALA A 269 12.59 -4.64 0.81
CA ALA A 269 13.71 -5.23 0.07
C ALA A 269 14.63 -6.09 0.94
N GLY A 270 14.48 -6.03 2.27
CA GLY A 270 15.26 -6.79 3.25
C GLY A 270 15.05 -8.30 3.15
N PHE A 271 13.92 -8.77 2.63
CA PHE A 271 13.72 -10.20 2.36
C PHE A 271 14.78 -10.79 1.42
N PHE A 272 15.16 -10.06 0.37
CA PHE A 272 16.20 -10.55 -0.55
C PHE A 272 17.59 -10.51 0.06
N LEU A 273 17.89 -9.44 0.81
CA LEU A 273 19.13 -9.37 1.60
C LEU A 273 19.18 -10.52 2.61
N PHE A 274 18.06 -10.82 3.27
CA PHE A 274 17.92 -11.91 4.21
C PHE A 274 18.18 -13.26 3.55
N ILE A 275 17.59 -13.56 2.39
CA ILE A 275 17.87 -14.81 1.66
C ILE A 275 19.36 -14.94 1.34
N ILE A 276 20.01 -13.88 0.85
CA ILE A 276 21.44 -13.91 0.49
C ILE A 276 22.30 -14.15 1.73
N VAL A 277 22.06 -13.43 2.83
CA VAL A 277 22.83 -13.57 4.07
C VAL A 277 22.58 -14.93 4.72
N MET A 278 21.31 -15.35 4.82
CA MET A 278 20.94 -16.62 5.42
C MET A 278 21.43 -17.81 4.64
N SER A 279 21.36 -17.78 3.31
CA SER A 279 21.91 -18.87 2.49
C SER A 279 23.43 -19.02 2.72
N GLY A 280 24.17 -17.91 2.78
CA GLY A 280 25.59 -17.91 3.12
C GLY A 280 25.88 -18.52 4.51
N PHE A 281 25.09 -18.13 5.51
CA PHE A 281 25.19 -18.68 6.86
C PHE A 281 24.87 -20.17 6.89
N MET A 282 23.76 -20.59 6.27
CA MET A 282 23.29 -21.98 6.23
C MET A 282 24.31 -22.91 5.57
N ILE A 283 24.97 -22.48 4.49
CA ILE A 283 26.03 -23.26 3.83
C ILE A 283 27.20 -23.50 4.80
N LYS A 284 27.65 -22.46 5.51
CA LYS A 284 28.79 -22.55 6.42
C LYS A 284 28.47 -23.35 7.67
N PHE A 285 27.29 -23.12 8.27
CA PHE A 285 26.80 -23.88 9.41
C PHE A 285 26.54 -25.35 9.04
N GLY A 286 25.95 -25.61 7.87
CA GLY A 286 25.77 -26.97 7.35
C GLY A 286 27.08 -27.70 7.12
N GLY A 287 28.12 -26.99 6.65
CA GLY A 287 29.46 -27.54 6.54
C GLY A 287 30.07 -27.91 7.89
N LEU A 288 29.81 -27.12 8.93
CA LEU A 288 30.20 -27.43 10.31
C LEU A 288 29.44 -28.66 10.84
N LEU A 289 28.13 -28.72 10.66
CA LEU A 289 27.32 -29.89 11.03
C LEU A 289 27.81 -31.16 10.31
N HIS A 290 28.12 -31.06 9.02
CA HIS A 290 28.67 -32.17 8.24
C HIS A 290 29.99 -32.67 8.82
N LYS A 291 30.92 -31.77 9.18
CA LYS A 291 32.20 -32.13 9.83
C LYS A 291 31.99 -32.82 11.18
N ILE A 292 31.07 -32.31 12.00
CA ILE A 292 30.71 -32.94 13.29
C ILE A 292 30.19 -34.37 13.06
N ILE A 293 29.28 -34.57 12.11
CA ILE A 293 28.76 -35.89 11.75
C ILE A 293 29.87 -36.80 11.20
N SER A 294 30.80 -36.26 10.41
CA SER A 294 31.96 -36.96 9.85
C SER A 294 32.86 -37.52 10.96
N ILE A 295 33.14 -36.70 11.97
CA ILE A 295 33.96 -37.07 13.14
C ILE A 295 33.25 -38.11 14.00
N ILE A 296 31.94 -37.95 14.26
CA ILE A 296 31.14 -38.96 14.99
C ILE A 296 31.15 -40.31 14.25
N ARG A 297 31.24 -40.29 12.91
CA ARG A 297 31.37 -41.48 12.07
C ARG A 297 32.80 -42.02 11.96
N GLY A 298 33.75 -41.49 12.71
CA GLY A 298 35.14 -41.97 12.78
C GLY A 298 36.05 -41.48 11.66
N LYS A 299 35.75 -40.35 11.01
CA LYS A 299 36.67 -39.70 10.06
C LYS A 299 37.48 -38.61 10.76
N ASP A 300 38.80 -38.62 10.54
CA ASP A 300 39.74 -37.65 11.12
C ASP A 300 39.72 -36.31 10.36
N ASP A 301 38.59 -35.60 10.42
CA ASP A 301 38.46 -34.25 9.86
C ASP A 301 38.72 -33.19 10.93
N ILE A 302 39.65 -32.26 10.68
CA ILE A 302 39.90 -31.11 11.58
C ILE A 302 38.77 -30.07 11.41
N ILE A 303 38.10 -29.72 12.52
CA ILE A 303 37.09 -28.65 12.53
C ILE A 303 37.79 -27.29 12.59
N TYR A 304 37.94 -26.64 11.45
CA TYR A 304 38.25 -25.22 11.39
C TYR A 304 36.96 -24.40 11.58
N LEU A 305 36.83 -23.75 12.73
CA LEU A 305 35.84 -22.69 12.94
C LEU A 305 36.40 -21.38 12.36
N SER A 306 35.82 -20.94 11.25
CA SER A 306 36.00 -19.54 10.82
C SER A 306 35.33 -18.60 11.81
N SER A 307 35.82 -17.36 11.90
CA SER A 307 35.21 -16.32 12.75
C SER A 307 33.71 -16.18 12.43
N PRO A 308 32.82 -15.99 13.43
CA PRO A 308 31.38 -15.79 13.20
C PRO A 308 31.08 -14.68 12.19
N PHE A 309 31.88 -13.61 12.18
CA PHE A 309 31.77 -12.52 11.21
C PHE A 309 32.02 -12.98 9.77
N GLN A 310 32.90 -13.96 9.58
CA GLN A 310 33.14 -14.55 8.26
C GLN A 310 31.96 -15.37 7.78
N TRP A 311 31.03 -15.78 8.65
CA TRP A 311 29.86 -16.57 8.25
C TRP A 311 28.79 -15.71 7.57
N PHE A 312 28.71 -14.44 7.96
CA PHE A 312 27.83 -13.44 7.35
C PHE A 312 28.39 -12.85 6.04
N LEU A 313 29.68 -13.06 5.76
CA LEU A 313 30.27 -12.65 4.49
C LEU A 313 29.87 -13.64 3.38
N PRO A 314 29.13 -13.21 2.33
CA PRO A 314 28.84 -14.07 1.19
C PRO A 314 30.15 -14.49 0.52
N ASN A 315 30.21 -15.70 -0.02
CA ASN A 315 31.38 -16.13 -0.81
C ASN A 315 31.54 -15.18 -2.00
N TRP A 316 32.66 -14.48 -2.14
CA TRP A 316 32.88 -13.43 -3.15
C TRP A 316 33.10 -13.98 -4.56
N HIS A 317 32.20 -14.83 -5.05
CA HIS A 317 32.11 -15.16 -6.47
C HIS A 317 31.38 -14.06 -7.22
N TRP A 318 31.75 -13.82 -8.48
CA TRP A 318 31.19 -12.73 -9.31
C TRP A 318 29.65 -12.75 -9.38
N ARG A 319 29.04 -13.94 -9.26
CA ARG A 319 27.59 -14.14 -9.22
C ARG A 319 26.94 -13.55 -7.95
N ASN A 320 27.57 -13.70 -6.78
CA ASN A 320 27.10 -13.09 -5.53
C ASN A 320 27.25 -11.56 -5.53
N ILE A 321 28.25 -11.04 -6.26
CA ILE A 321 28.41 -9.60 -6.46
C ILE A 321 27.22 -9.06 -7.27
N LEU A 322 26.77 -9.78 -8.30
CA LEU A 322 25.62 -9.37 -9.12
C LEU A 322 24.31 -9.35 -8.32
N GLU A 323 24.06 -10.38 -7.51
CA GLU A 323 22.89 -10.44 -6.62
C GLU A 323 22.91 -9.29 -5.59
N LEU A 324 24.06 -9.05 -4.97
CA LEU A 324 24.24 -7.95 -4.02
C LEU A 324 24.07 -6.57 -4.66
N VAL A 325 24.59 -6.38 -5.89
CA VAL A 325 24.42 -5.13 -6.66
C VAL A 325 22.96 -4.92 -7.05
N LEU A 326 22.22 -5.97 -7.42
CA LEU A 326 20.79 -5.86 -7.70
C LEU A 326 20.00 -5.47 -6.45
N VAL A 327 20.27 -6.12 -5.31
CA VAL A 327 19.64 -5.78 -4.03
C VAL A 327 19.99 -4.34 -3.64
N LEU A 328 21.27 -3.95 -3.68
CA LEU A 328 21.68 -2.57 -3.42
C LEU A 328 21.03 -1.58 -4.37
N GLY A 329 20.89 -1.93 -5.65
CA GLY A 329 20.19 -1.11 -6.65
C GLY A 329 18.71 -0.89 -6.29
N ILE A 330 18.01 -1.95 -5.87
CA ILE A 330 16.62 -1.86 -5.40
C ILE A 330 16.55 -1.01 -4.12
N PHE A 331 17.47 -1.21 -3.18
CA PHE A 331 17.56 -0.40 -1.95
C PHE A 331 17.78 1.08 -2.27
N ILE A 332 18.74 1.40 -3.15
CA ILE A 332 19.03 2.77 -3.56
C ILE A 332 17.82 3.38 -4.28
N TYR A 333 17.16 2.63 -5.16
CA TYR A 333 15.99 3.11 -5.90
C TYR A 333 14.77 3.37 -5.00
N GLN A 334 14.40 2.40 -4.15
CA GLN A 334 13.33 2.56 -3.18
C GLN A 334 13.65 3.67 -2.18
N GLY A 335 14.92 3.74 -1.78
CA GLY A 335 15.41 4.77 -0.89
C GLY A 335 15.26 6.16 -1.50
N TRP A 336 15.68 6.31 -2.75
CA TRP A 336 15.51 7.55 -3.49
C TRP A 336 14.02 7.94 -3.60
N GLN A 337 13.13 7.03 -3.95
CA GLN A 337 11.69 7.31 -4.05
C GLN A 337 11.05 7.81 -2.75
N LEU A 338 11.41 7.21 -1.61
CA LEU A 338 10.89 7.60 -0.29
C LEU A 338 11.46 8.95 0.17
N SER A 339 12.73 9.22 -0.14
CA SER A 339 13.43 10.47 0.25
C SER A 339 13.01 11.73 -0.51
N ARG A 340 12.17 11.59 -1.55
CA ARG A 340 11.82 12.71 -2.41
C ARG A 340 11.09 13.80 -1.66
N VAL A 341 11.54 15.03 -1.90
CA VAL A 341 10.98 16.20 -1.24
C VAL A 341 9.69 16.61 -1.97
N LYS A 342 8.62 16.73 -1.18
CA LYS A 342 7.30 17.14 -1.64
C LYS A 342 7.16 18.62 -1.38
N HIS A 343 6.79 19.40 -2.40
CA HIS A 343 6.54 20.83 -2.26
C HIS A 343 5.14 21.18 -2.74
N ILE A 344 4.44 22.00 -1.96
CA ILE A 344 3.18 22.62 -2.36
C ILE A 344 3.30 24.12 -2.27
N TYR A 345 2.91 24.79 -3.34
CA TYR A 345 2.78 26.24 -3.39
C TYR A 345 1.31 26.60 -3.53
N ILE A 346 0.79 27.35 -2.56
CA ILE A 346 -0.60 27.80 -2.52
C ILE A 346 -0.60 29.30 -2.72
N THR A 347 -1.42 29.74 -3.66
CA THR A 347 -1.67 31.16 -3.96
C THR A 347 -3.17 31.39 -3.95
N PRO A 348 -3.64 32.64 -3.99
CA PRO A 348 -5.08 32.93 -4.12
C PRO A 348 -5.74 32.25 -5.35
N TYR A 349 -4.98 31.95 -6.39
CA TYR A 349 -5.51 31.45 -7.66
C TYR A 349 -5.30 29.96 -7.88
N TYR A 350 -4.17 29.42 -7.42
CA TYR A 350 -3.79 28.03 -7.68
C TYR A 350 -2.98 27.42 -6.54
N LEU A 351 -3.20 26.12 -6.37
CA LEU A 351 -2.35 25.19 -5.66
C LEU A 351 -1.53 24.40 -6.68
N LYS A 352 -0.20 24.39 -6.53
CA LYS A 352 0.73 23.63 -7.38
C LYS A 352 1.48 22.63 -6.52
N PHE A 353 1.51 21.38 -6.96
CA PHE A 353 2.25 20.30 -6.32
C PHE A 353 3.47 19.90 -7.14
N PHE A 354 4.62 19.82 -6.47
CA PHE A 354 5.90 19.45 -7.06
C PHE A 354 6.54 18.32 -6.25
N ILE A 355 7.26 17.46 -6.96
CA ILE A 355 8.19 16.48 -6.38
C ILE A 355 9.54 16.73 -7.06
N ASP A 356 10.60 16.92 -6.25
CA ASP A 356 11.96 17.22 -6.75
C ASP A 356 11.97 18.34 -7.79
N ASN A 357 11.27 19.44 -7.50
CA ASN A 357 11.07 20.60 -8.39
C ASN A 357 10.36 20.35 -9.72
N LYS A 358 9.88 19.13 -10.00
CA LYS A 358 9.03 18.83 -11.16
C LYS A 358 7.57 18.99 -10.79
N MET A 359 6.83 19.82 -11.55
CA MET A 359 5.39 19.99 -11.33
C MET A 359 4.68 18.68 -11.67
N ILE A 360 4.02 18.09 -10.68
CA ILE A 360 3.20 16.90 -10.87
C ILE A 360 1.79 17.33 -11.22
N ASP A 361 1.27 18.34 -10.51
CA ASP A 361 -0.12 18.75 -10.67
C ASP A 361 -0.39 20.20 -10.27
N LYS A 362 -1.54 20.73 -10.73
CA LYS A 362 -2.05 22.07 -10.45
C LYS A 362 -3.59 22.05 -10.37
N ILE A 363 -4.13 22.63 -9.30
CA ILE A 363 -5.56 22.85 -9.10
C ILE A 363 -5.81 24.34 -8.81
N LYS A 364 -6.95 24.90 -9.23
CA LYS A 364 -7.34 26.26 -8.84
C LYS A 364 -7.80 26.27 -7.38
N THR A 365 -7.37 27.24 -6.59
CA THR A 365 -7.70 27.30 -5.15
C THR A 365 -9.20 27.43 -4.90
N SER A 366 -9.92 28.11 -5.79
CA SER A 366 -11.39 28.23 -5.78
C SER A 366 -12.13 26.94 -6.08
N ASP A 367 -11.48 25.98 -6.72
CA ASP A 367 -12.09 24.72 -7.15
C ASP A 367 -11.90 23.62 -6.11
N ILE A 368 -11.11 23.86 -5.05
CA ILE A 368 -10.87 22.90 -3.97
C ILE A 368 -12.12 22.82 -3.10
N GLU A 369 -12.71 21.63 -3.02
CA GLU A 369 -13.88 21.32 -2.20
C GLU A 369 -13.48 20.80 -0.82
N ALA A 370 -12.44 19.96 -0.76
CA ALA A 370 -12.04 19.29 0.47
C ALA A 370 -10.56 18.89 0.43
N SER A 371 -9.96 18.72 1.61
CA SER A 371 -8.65 18.08 1.78
C SER A 371 -8.65 17.21 3.03
N PHE A 372 -8.01 16.04 2.99
CA PHE A 372 -7.95 15.11 4.12
C PHE A 372 -6.81 14.09 3.96
N VAL A 373 -6.50 13.41 5.05
CA VAL A 373 -5.48 12.35 5.11
C VAL A 373 -6.14 10.99 4.93
N ILE A 374 -5.50 10.07 4.24
CA ILE A 374 -5.85 8.65 4.20
C ILE A 374 -4.75 7.86 4.91
N ASN A 375 -5.12 7.18 5.98
CA ASN A 375 -4.25 6.38 6.83
C ASN A 375 -4.35 4.91 6.40
N ASN A 376 -3.69 4.58 5.29
CA ASN A 376 -3.50 3.19 4.88
C ASN A 376 -2.02 2.77 5.11
N SER A 377 -1.59 1.64 4.56
CA SER A 377 -0.21 1.13 4.64
C SER A 377 0.87 2.18 4.33
N GLN A 378 0.55 3.12 3.43
CA GLN A 378 1.30 4.35 3.22
C GLN A 378 0.35 5.53 3.36
N PRO A 379 0.59 6.44 4.33
CA PRO A 379 -0.24 7.63 4.49
C PRO A 379 -0.15 8.54 3.27
N GLU A 380 -1.29 9.09 2.87
CA GLU A 380 -1.44 10.00 1.72
C GLU A 380 -2.33 11.17 2.08
N VAL A 381 -2.16 12.30 1.39
CA VAL A 381 -3.06 13.46 1.52
C VAL A 381 -3.80 13.64 0.21
N LEU A 382 -5.13 13.64 0.27
CA LEU A 382 -5.99 13.92 -0.87
C LEU A 382 -6.46 15.37 -0.84
N ILE A 383 -6.48 16.00 -2.02
CA ILE A 383 -7.12 17.28 -2.27
C ILE A 383 -8.20 17.05 -3.32
N ILE A 384 -9.46 17.15 -2.91
CA ILE A 384 -10.60 17.07 -3.81
C ILE A 384 -10.87 18.46 -4.36
N GLY A 385 -10.81 18.59 -5.68
CA GLY A 385 -11.40 19.70 -6.40
C GLY A 385 -12.59 19.26 -7.25
N LYS A 386 -13.34 20.25 -7.77
CA LYS A 386 -14.57 20.03 -8.56
C LYS A 386 -14.44 18.96 -9.65
N ASN A 387 -13.36 19.03 -10.43
CA ASN A 387 -13.13 18.19 -11.61
C ASN A 387 -11.84 17.37 -11.54
N LYS A 388 -11.19 17.33 -10.37
CA LYS A 388 -9.90 16.65 -10.23
C LYS A 388 -9.61 16.32 -8.77
N VAL A 389 -8.98 15.17 -8.54
CA VAL A 389 -8.40 14.81 -7.25
C VAL A 389 -6.89 14.80 -7.38
N LEU A 390 -6.21 15.52 -6.49
CA LEU A 390 -4.74 15.53 -6.38
C LEU A 390 -4.35 14.68 -5.18
N THR A 391 -3.51 13.68 -5.42
CA THR A 391 -3.01 12.75 -4.40
C THR A 391 -1.56 13.06 -4.11
N ILE A 392 -1.25 13.33 -2.84
CA ILE A 392 0.12 13.50 -2.33
C ILE A 392 0.48 12.20 -1.64
N THR A 393 1.27 11.37 -2.32
CA THR A 393 1.58 10.01 -1.88
C THR A 393 2.89 9.93 -1.11
N ASN A 394 3.21 8.75 -0.58
CA ASN A 394 4.52 8.38 -0.04
C ASN A 394 4.98 9.20 1.17
N PHE A 395 4.10 9.43 2.15
CA PHE A 395 4.54 9.91 3.45
C PHE A 395 5.18 8.77 4.27
N GLU A 396 6.24 9.09 5.00
CA GLU A 396 6.97 8.10 5.80
C GLU A 396 6.20 7.70 7.05
N GLN A 397 5.54 8.67 7.68
CA GLN A 397 4.79 8.48 8.92
C GLN A 397 3.44 9.16 8.82
N GLU A 398 2.45 8.56 9.49
CA GLU A 398 1.11 9.11 9.60
C GLU A 398 1.12 10.52 10.22
N LYS A 399 1.94 10.72 11.26
CA LYS A 399 2.10 12.02 11.93
C LYS A 399 2.57 13.11 10.97
N LEU A 400 3.50 12.80 10.06
CA LEU A 400 3.99 13.74 9.06
C LEU A 400 2.91 14.09 8.03
N ALA A 401 2.11 13.11 7.59
CA ALA A 401 1.00 13.36 6.68
C ALA A 401 -0.07 14.26 7.33
N LYS A 402 -0.39 14.01 8.61
CA LYS A 402 -1.32 14.84 9.39
C LYS A 402 -0.82 16.27 9.60
N LEU A 403 0.46 16.45 9.96
CA LEU A 403 1.05 17.77 10.09
C LEU A 403 1.06 18.53 8.76
N PHE A 404 1.42 17.83 7.68
CA PHE A 404 1.38 18.38 6.33
C PHE A 404 -0.02 18.83 5.93
N TRP A 405 -1.03 17.99 6.21
CA TRP A 405 -2.43 18.30 5.98
C TRP A 405 -2.90 19.49 6.82
N ALA A 406 -2.50 19.59 8.10
CA ALA A 406 -2.87 20.71 8.97
C ALA A 406 -2.47 22.07 8.37
N TYR A 407 -1.22 22.20 7.94
CA TYR A 407 -0.72 23.43 7.29
C TYR A 407 -1.39 23.69 5.93
N LEU A 408 -1.70 22.63 5.19
CA LEU A 408 -2.38 22.70 3.91
C LEU A 408 -3.81 23.22 4.06
N ASP A 409 -4.57 22.65 4.99
CA ASP A 409 -5.96 22.98 5.25
C ASP A 409 -6.10 24.42 5.77
N GLU A 410 -5.25 24.82 6.72
CA GLU A 410 -5.17 26.20 7.21
C GLU A 410 -4.90 27.19 6.06
N ALA A 411 -3.94 26.87 5.20
CA ALA A 411 -3.59 27.73 4.06
C ALA A 411 -4.72 27.83 3.03
N ILE A 412 -5.38 26.71 2.68
CA ILE A 412 -6.54 26.69 1.77
C ILE A 412 -7.65 27.57 2.34
N ASN A 413 -8.01 27.36 3.60
CA ASN A 413 -9.05 28.12 4.29
C ASN A 413 -8.73 29.62 4.34
N SER A 414 -7.47 29.99 4.57
CA SER A 414 -7.05 31.40 4.60
C SER A 414 -7.23 32.13 3.26
N TYR A 415 -7.00 31.44 2.13
CA TYR A 415 -7.14 32.01 0.80
C TYR A 415 -8.58 31.97 0.29
N GLN A 416 -9.35 30.94 0.64
CA GLN A 416 -10.77 30.86 0.28
C GLN A 416 -11.61 31.90 1.04
N LYS A 417 -11.34 32.16 2.33
CA LYS A 417 -12.00 33.23 3.09
C LYS A 417 -11.68 34.64 2.59
N LYS A 418 -10.53 34.84 1.94
CA LYS A 418 -10.11 36.13 1.36
C LYS A 418 -10.63 36.38 -0.05
N GLN A 419 -11.19 35.36 -0.72
CA GLN A 419 -11.89 35.58 -1.98
C GLN A 419 -13.25 36.21 -1.66
N PRO A 420 -13.61 37.39 -2.20
CA PRO A 420 -14.95 37.91 -2.03
C PRO A 420 -15.92 36.87 -2.59
N LYS A 421 -16.90 36.45 -1.77
CA LYS A 421 -18.08 35.72 -2.26
C LYS A 421 -18.61 36.55 -3.42
N GLN A 422 -18.50 36.04 -4.64
CA GLN A 422 -19.20 36.65 -5.76
C GLN A 422 -20.67 36.73 -5.35
N LEU A 423 -21.22 37.94 -5.29
CA LEU A 423 -22.64 38.16 -5.13
C LEU A 423 -23.36 37.35 -6.22
N SER A 424 -23.96 36.23 -5.84
CA SER A 424 -25.17 35.76 -6.52
C SER A 424 -26.26 36.74 -6.11
N ASN A 425 -26.45 37.77 -6.93
CA ASN A 425 -27.67 38.57 -6.92
C ASN A 425 -28.84 37.65 -7.30
N GLU A 426 -29.43 37.01 -6.31
CA GLU A 426 -30.87 36.83 -6.25
C GLU A 426 -31.35 37.70 -5.07
N SER A 427 -31.65 38.96 -5.37
CA SER A 427 -32.70 39.65 -4.64
C SER A 427 -33.87 39.76 -5.60
N SER A 428 -34.85 38.92 -5.31
CA SER A 428 -36.24 38.90 -5.73
C SER A 428 -36.80 40.28 -6.06
N GLU A 429 -37.65 40.28 -7.08
CA GLU A 429 -38.72 41.22 -7.31
C GLU A 429 -39.37 41.73 -6.00
N GLU A 430 -39.58 43.04 -5.89
CA GLU A 430 -40.82 43.58 -5.34
C GLU A 430 -41.10 45.00 -5.89
N LYS A 431 -42.14 45.05 -6.73
CA LYS A 431 -43.19 46.10 -6.84
C LYS A 431 -42.77 47.57 -6.98
N GLU A 432 -42.93 48.11 -8.19
CA GLU A 432 -44.06 48.99 -8.57
C GLU A 432 -44.31 48.94 -10.08
#